data_AF-A0AAU9VJ37-F1
#
_entry.id   AF-A0AAU9VJ37-F1
#
_cell.length_a   1.000
_cell.length_b   1.000
_cell.length_c   1.000
_cell.angle_alpha   90.00
_cell.angle_beta   90.00
_cell.angle_gamma   90.00
#
_symmetry.space_group_name_H-M   'P 1'
#
loop_
_entity.id
_entity.type
_entity.pdbx_description
1 polymer ?
#
loop_
_entity_poly.entity_id
_entity_poly.type
_entity_poly.pdbx_seq_one_letter_code
_entity_poly.pdbx_strand_id
1 'polypeptide(L)'
;LANGKNKTNLLSFLVRERSENAVYAQKIKDCTFFVTHGDNCTKLVVPNGSTIASDVPELCTNQEEADTRMFLHAEHASQNGHQRIAIKSSDTDVEVLACYYQAVISADIILISGTSRRSRIVSIRRVCERLGREICEILPSLHAITGCDSVSAFSTKGKKKALDVVQMNSALRQTLGSLGERVPARQDDLNKLERFVCALYNDHLCQSVNELRYKLFCKSKSLQSHQLPPTKEALENHLMRANYQSFIWKHALQTEVNQSPDGRVGNRRMANWKSTGLTRHLPLKRSWNLFAAAAKDRAKHDAVLVSAMAFPARRHAHAKITALTVLARKIAKMMIAMMIP
;
A
#
# COMPACT_ATOMS: atom_id res chain seq x y z
N LEU A 1 5.04 11.33 -13.75
CA LEU A 1 6.47 11.08 -13.45
C LEU A 1 6.66 9.57 -13.34
N ALA A 2 7.10 8.91 -14.41
CA ALA A 2 7.26 7.44 -14.45
C ALA A 2 8.68 6.96 -14.12
N ASN A 3 9.65 7.87 -14.01
CA ASN A 3 11.06 7.58 -13.73
C ASN A 3 11.36 7.91 -12.25
N GLY A 4 11.93 6.96 -11.51
CA GLY A 4 12.28 7.11 -10.09
C GLY A 4 13.23 8.27 -9.81
N LYS A 5 14.29 8.41 -10.62
CA LYS A 5 15.24 9.54 -10.54
C LYS A 5 14.54 10.90 -10.69
N ASN A 6 13.55 10.99 -11.58
CA ASN A 6 12.77 12.24 -11.74
C ASN A 6 11.88 12.54 -10.52
N LYS A 7 11.36 11.52 -9.84
CA LYS A 7 10.60 11.70 -8.59
C LYS A 7 11.53 12.22 -7.49
N THR A 8 12.68 11.60 -7.31
CA THR A 8 13.70 12.04 -6.34
C THR A 8 14.14 13.46 -6.61
N ASN A 9 14.57 13.78 -7.84
CA ASN A 9 15.00 15.12 -8.22
C ASN A 9 13.93 16.18 -7.96
N LEU A 10 12.66 15.87 -8.21
CA LEU A 10 11.56 16.79 -7.94
C LEU A 10 11.38 17.01 -6.43
N LEU A 11 11.45 15.96 -5.62
CA LEU A 11 11.31 16.08 -4.18
C LEU A 11 12.50 16.83 -3.57
N SER A 12 13.73 16.55 -4.00
CA SER A 12 14.92 17.31 -3.58
C SER A 12 14.84 18.78 -4.01
N PHE A 13 14.34 19.06 -5.21
CA PHE A 13 14.05 20.44 -5.65
C PHE A 13 13.01 21.11 -4.73
N LEU A 14 11.92 20.43 -4.38
CA LEU A 14 10.90 20.98 -3.49
C LEU A 14 11.43 21.24 -2.07
N VAL A 15 12.33 20.39 -1.56
CA VAL A 15 13.02 20.63 -0.28
C VAL A 15 13.83 21.91 -0.37
N ARG A 16 14.69 22.03 -1.39
CA ARG A 16 15.56 23.19 -1.62
C ARG A 16 14.76 24.49 -1.77
N GLU A 17 13.74 24.50 -2.60
CA GLU A 17 12.90 25.68 -2.80
C GLU A 17 12.19 26.11 -1.51
N ARG A 18 11.77 25.15 -0.67
CA ARG A 18 11.08 25.44 0.60
C ARG A 18 12.04 25.89 1.70
N SER A 19 13.31 25.45 1.66
CA SER A 19 14.33 25.91 2.59
C SER A 19 14.87 27.30 2.23
N GLU A 20 15.07 27.59 0.94
CA GLU A 20 15.76 28.81 0.50
C GLU A 20 14.83 30.01 0.30
N ASN A 21 13.54 29.79 0.01
CA ASN A 21 12.62 30.87 -0.31
C ASN A 21 11.69 31.25 0.86
N ALA A 22 11.88 32.49 1.37
CA ALA A 22 11.16 33.06 2.51
C ALA A 22 9.62 33.05 2.38
N VAL A 23 9.07 32.99 1.15
CA VAL A 23 7.63 32.88 0.93
C VAL A 23 7.06 31.56 1.49
N TYR A 24 7.87 30.50 1.54
CA TYR A 24 7.45 29.22 2.12
C TYR A 24 7.61 29.16 3.64
N ALA A 25 8.53 29.94 4.22
CA ALA A 25 8.67 30.07 5.66
C ALA A 25 7.34 30.53 6.31
N GLN A 26 6.66 31.49 5.68
CA GLN A 26 5.32 31.95 6.09
C GLN A 26 4.20 30.91 5.95
N LYS A 27 4.39 29.84 5.17
CA LYS A 27 3.42 28.75 5.01
C LYS A 27 3.69 27.60 5.97
N ILE A 28 4.94 27.42 6.38
CA ILE A 28 5.34 26.39 7.32
C ILE A 28 5.03 26.85 8.75
N LYS A 29 5.38 28.08 9.13
CA LYS A 29 5.14 28.67 10.46
C LYS A 29 5.43 27.67 11.60
N ASP A 30 4.39 27.27 12.34
CA ASP A 30 4.46 26.43 13.54
C ASP A 30 4.44 24.93 13.22
N CYS A 31 4.38 24.56 11.93
CA CYS A 31 4.39 23.17 11.50
C CYS A 31 5.82 22.66 11.30
N THR A 32 6.04 21.39 11.65
CA THR A 32 7.22 20.64 11.22
C THR A 32 6.87 19.82 9.99
N PHE A 33 7.66 19.93 8.93
CA PHE A 33 7.50 19.10 7.73
C PHE A 33 8.62 18.08 7.62
N PHE A 34 8.26 16.84 7.32
CA PHE A 34 9.20 15.81 6.90
C PHE A 34 8.99 15.54 5.42
N VAL A 35 10.06 15.61 4.63
CA VAL A 35 10.02 15.41 3.19
C VAL A 35 11.00 14.32 2.83
N THR A 36 10.47 13.22 2.31
CA THR A 36 11.25 12.10 1.86
C THR A 36 11.67 12.29 0.40
N HIS A 37 12.93 12.05 0.06
CA HIS A 37 13.48 12.18 -1.29
C HIS A 37 14.62 11.16 -1.51
N GLY A 38 14.46 10.27 -2.49
CA GLY A 38 15.37 9.13 -2.63
C GLY A 38 15.36 8.32 -1.34
N ASP A 39 16.53 7.96 -0.82
CA ASP A 39 16.64 7.19 0.43
C ASP A 39 16.69 8.10 1.67
N ASN A 40 16.64 9.42 1.50
CA ASN A 40 16.81 10.39 2.58
C ASN A 40 15.46 10.99 3.02
N CYS A 41 15.46 11.51 4.25
CA CYS A 41 14.37 12.33 4.77
C CYS A 41 14.91 13.64 5.34
N THR A 42 14.31 14.76 4.95
CA THR A 42 14.68 16.09 5.45
C THR A 42 13.53 16.69 6.24
N LYS A 43 13.83 17.12 7.46
CA LYS A 43 12.97 17.91 8.33
C LYS A 43 13.13 19.39 8.02
N LEU A 44 12.01 20.09 7.88
CA LEU A 44 11.91 21.53 7.69
C LEU A 44 11.14 22.13 8.87
N VAL A 45 11.74 23.11 9.53
CA VAL A 45 11.15 23.89 10.63
C VAL A 45 11.42 25.38 10.39
N VAL A 46 10.59 26.26 10.96
CA VAL A 46 10.77 27.72 10.82
C VAL A 46 10.88 28.40 12.18
N PRO A 47 11.98 28.20 12.93
CA PRO A 47 12.23 28.98 14.12
C PRO A 47 12.49 30.44 13.73
N ASN A 48 11.81 31.38 14.39
CA ASN A 48 12.04 32.81 14.24
C ASN A 48 11.92 33.35 12.79
N GLY A 49 11.09 32.72 11.95
CA GLY A 49 10.80 33.18 10.60
C GLY A 49 11.78 32.75 9.50
N SER A 50 12.84 32.00 9.84
CA SER A 50 13.77 31.42 8.85
C SER A 50 13.65 29.91 8.78
N THR A 51 13.61 29.34 7.58
CA THR A 51 13.51 27.88 7.40
C THR A 51 14.86 27.22 7.69
N ILE A 52 14.88 26.26 8.61
CA ILE A 52 16.01 25.37 8.85
C ILE A 52 15.68 24.00 8.27
N ALA A 53 16.61 23.47 7.48
CA ALA A 53 16.57 22.11 6.95
C ALA A 53 17.62 21.25 7.65
N SER A 54 17.22 20.05 8.06
CA SER A 54 18.09 19.06 8.71
C SER A 54 17.69 17.66 8.28
N ASP A 55 18.65 16.77 8.08
CA ASP A 55 18.34 15.37 7.77
C ASP A 55 17.82 14.62 9.00
N VAL A 56 17.03 13.57 8.75
CA VAL A 56 16.43 12.71 9.77
C VAL A 56 16.86 11.27 9.49
N PRO A 57 18.01 10.83 10.04
CA PRO A 57 18.58 9.51 9.77
C PRO A 57 17.61 8.35 10.06
N GLU A 58 16.77 8.49 11.08
CA GLU A 58 15.77 7.51 11.50
C GLU A 58 14.68 7.27 10.45
N LEU A 59 14.51 8.22 9.53
CA LEU A 59 13.54 8.16 8.42
C LEU A 59 14.21 7.95 7.06
N CYS A 60 15.54 7.78 7.02
CA CYS A 60 16.24 7.36 5.83
C CYS A 60 15.97 5.88 5.56
N THR A 61 15.57 5.53 4.34
CA THR A 61 15.14 4.16 4.02
C THR A 61 15.28 3.82 2.54
N ASN A 62 15.64 2.56 2.27
CA ASN A 62 15.76 2.00 0.92
C ASN A 62 14.42 1.49 0.33
N GLN A 63 13.31 1.57 1.07
CA GLN A 63 12.00 1.15 0.57
C GLN A 63 11.55 2.04 -0.60
N GLU A 64 11.08 1.53 -1.74
CA GLU A 64 10.79 2.42 -2.90
C GLU A 64 9.43 3.15 -2.78
N GLU A 65 8.41 2.50 -2.22
CA GLU A 65 7.01 2.93 -2.33
C GLU A 65 6.59 3.87 -1.19
N ALA A 66 5.60 4.72 -1.49
CA ALA A 66 5.16 5.74 -0.54
C ALA A 66 4.26 5.15 0.55
N ASP A 67 3.47 4.14 0.21
CA ASP A 67 2.55 3.45 1.13
C ASP A 67 3.29 2.86 2.33
N THR A 68 4.44 2.22 2.14
CA THR A 68 5.26 1.66 3.23
C THR A 68 6.00 2.74 4.01
N ARG A 69 6.64 3.70 3.32
CA ARG A 69 7.34 4.83 3.96
C ARG A 69 6.43 5.65 4.88
N MET A 70 5.13 5.74 4.58
CA MET A 70 4.16 6.43 5.44
C MET A 70 4.06 5.79 6.84
N PHE A 71 4.22 4.47 6.97
CA PHE A 71 4.14 3.79 8.26
C PHE A 71 5.42 3.93 9.08
N LEU A 72 6.59 3.99 8.44
CA LEU A 72 7.84 4.39 9.10
C LEU A 72 7.71 5.79 9.72
N HIS A 73 7.14 6.74 8.97
CA HIS A 73 6.86 8.10 9.49
C HIS A 73 5.84 8.09 10.63
N ALA A 74 4.81 7.24 10.54
CA ALA A 74 3.82 7.10 11.59
C ALA A 74 4.46 6.55 12.88
N GLU A 75 5.28 5.51 12.79
CA GLU A 75 6.00 4.97 13.94
C GLU A 75 6.93 6.02 14.57
N HIS A 76 7.74 6.70 13.76
CA HIS A 76 8.60 7.78 14.23
C HIS A 76 7.79 8.87 14.96
N ALA A 77 6.64 9.30 14.42
CA ALA A 77 5.78 10.26 15.09
C ALA A 77 5.26 9.72 16.44
N SER A 78 4.84 8.46 16.48
CA SER A 78 4.40 7.81 17.73
C SER A 78 5.51 7.76 18.77
N GLN A 79 6.74 7.42 18.38
CA GLN A 79 7.92 7.37 19.26
C GLN A 79 8.31 8.77 19.78
N ASN A 80 8.03 9.82 19.02
CA ASN A 80 8.24 11.21 19.41
C ASN A 80 7.04 11.81 20.20
N GLY A 81 6.19 10.96 20.79
CA GLY A 81 5.15 11.37 21.74
C GLY A 81 3.82 11.79 21.12
N HIS A 82 3.65 11.67 19.80
CA HIS A 82 2.36 11.98 19.18
C HIS A 82 1.35 10.85 19.41
N GLN A 83 0.24 11.17 20.08
CA GLN A 83 -0.80 10.20 20.42
C GLN A 83 -1.75 9.88 19.26
N ARG A 84 -1.83 10.75 18.25
CA ARG A 84 -2.74 10.59 17.11
C ARG A 84 -2.04 10.91 15.80
N ILE A 85 -2.24 10.04 14.83
CA ILE A 85 -1.60 10.13 13.51
C ILE A 85 -2.69 10.08 12.44
N ALA A 86 -2.83 11.14 11.68
CA ALA A 86 -3.69 11.22 10.52
C ALA A 86 -2.93 10.80 9.26
N ILE A 87 -3.33 9.70 8.63
CA ILE A 87 -2.79 9.23 7.35
C ILE A 87 -3.77 9.64 6.24
N LYS A 88 -3.33 10.48 5.30
CA LYS A 88 -4.16 10.88 4.16
C LYS A 88 -3.79 10.09 2.92
N SER A 89 -4.65 9.17 2.53
CA SER A 89 -4.50 8.37 1.32
C SER A 89 -5.86 7.84 0.84
N SER A 90 -6.03 7.76 -0.48
CA SER A 90 -7.16 7.03 -1.10
C SER A 90 -6.74 5.65 -1.64
N ASP A 91 -5.53 5.22 -1.29
CA ASP A 91 -4.96 3.95 -1.72
C ASP A 91 -5.43 2.81 -0.81
N THR A 92 -5.81 1.68 -1.41
CA THR A 92 -6.24 0.50 -0.65
C THR A 92 -5.04 -0.18 0.03
N ASP A 93 -3.83 -0.05 -0.52
CA ASP A 93 -2.62 -0.61 0.09
C ASP A 93 -2.37 0.06 1.46
N VAL A 94 -2.54 1.39 1.53
CA VAL A 94 -2.46 2.16 2.78
C VAL A 94 -3.58 1.80 3.76
N GLU A 95 -4.81 1.56 3.28
CA GLU A 95 -5.94 1.11 4.12
C GLU A 95 -5.64 -0.24 4.79
N VAL A 96 -5.07 -1.18 4.04
CA VAL A 96 -4.67 -2.51 4.52
C VAL A 96 -3.53 -2.41 5.52
N LEU A 97 -2.48 -1.67 5.18
CA LEU A 97 -1.32 -1.48 6.05
C LEU A 97 -1.68 -0.76 7.36
N ALA A 98 -2.62 0.20 7.32
CA ALA A 98 -3.07 0.88 8.53
C ALA A 98 -3.70 -0.10 9.53
N CYS A 99 -4.55 -1.01 9.04
CA CYS A 99 -5.16 -2.02 9.90
C CYS A 99 -4.13 -2.99 10.51
N TYR A 100 -3.09 -3.33 9.74
CA TYR A 100 -1.99 -4.16 10.22
C TYR A 100 -1.16 -3.45 11.30
N TYR A 101 -0.70 -2.22 11.01
CA TYR A 101 0.20 -1.49 11.90
C TYR A 101 -0.46 -0.84 13.11
N GLN A 102 -1.79 -0.71 13.15
CA GLN A 102 -2.48 -0.21 14.34
C GLN A 102 -2.20 -1.05 15.60
N ALA A 103 -1.86 -2.33 15.45
CA ALA A 103 -1.49 -3.20 16.58
C ALA A 103 -0.06 -2.96 17.10
N VAL A 104 0.81 -2.35 16.29
CA VAL A 104 2.24 -2.14 16.60
C VAL A 104 2.52 -0.68 16.96
N ILE A 105 1.93 0.26 16.22
CA ILE A 105 2.04 1.69 16.47
C ILE A 105 1.11 2.05 17.61
N SER A 106 1.67 2.59 18.70
CA SER A 106 0.94 2.92 19.93
C SER A 106 -0.07 4.07 19.73
N ALA A 107 0.25 5.01 18.84
CA ALA A 107 -0.63 6.11 18.49
C ALA A 107 -1.90 5.65 17.76
N ASP A 108 -2.97 6.44 17.89
CA ASP A 108 -4.23 6.23 17.19
C ASP A 108 -4.07 6.59 15.71
N ILE A 109 -4.22 5.61 14.83
CA ILE A 109 -4.18 5.85 13.38
C ILE A 109 -5.58 6.26 12.91
N ILE A 110 -5.64 7.43 12.27
CA ILE A 110 -6.83 7.99 11.65
C ILE A 110 -6.58 8.06 10.15
N LEU A 111 -7.39 7.36 9.36
CA LEU A 111 -7.28 7.42 7.91
C LEU A 111 -8.22 8.47 7.33
N ILE A 112 -7.67 9.36 6.51
CA ILE A 112 -8.41 10.35 5.73
C ILE A 112 -8.41 9.88 4.26
N SER A 113 -9.48 9.19 3.87
CA SER A 113 -9.66 8.62 2.53
C SER A 113 -10.65 9.44 1.70
N GLY A 114 -10.57 9.34 0.37
CA GLY A 114 -11.45 10.04 -0.58
C GLY A 114 -10.99 11.45 -0.98
N THR A 115 -11.66 12.01 -1.99
CA THR A 115 -11.29 13.31 -2.57
C THR A 115 -12.24 14.41 -2.10
N SER A 116 -11.69 15.55 -1.64
CA SER A 116 -12.36 16.81 -1.27
C SER A 116 -13.81 16.68 -0.76
N ARG A 117 -14.80 16.57 -1.65
CA ARG A 117 -16.25 16.47 -1.31
C ARG A 117 -16.70 15.12 -0.75
N ARG A 118 -15.89 14.07 -0.86
CA ARG A 118 -16.17 12.71 -0.37
C ARG A 118 -15.10 12.23 0.60
N SER A 119 -14.40 13.15 1.26
CA SER A 119 -13.44 12.75 2.29
C SER A 119 -14.16 12.04 3.43
N ARG A 120 -13.55 10.96 3.90
CA ARG A 120 -14.00 10.16 5.04
C ARG A 120 -12.86 10.12 6.03
N ILE A 121 -13.18 10.41 7.29
CA ILE A 121 -12.28 10.24 8.42
C ILE A 121 -12.67 8.93 9.08
N VAL A 122 -11.71 8.01 9.19
CA VAL A 122 -11.93 6.65 9.66
C VAL A 122 -10.96 6.37 10.79
N SER A 123 -11.48 6.03 11.97
CA SER A 123 -10.66 5.50 13.06
C SER A 123 -10.26 4.06 12.72
N ILE A 124 -8.96 3.82 12.55
CA ILE A 124 -8.45 2.49 12.22
C ILE A 124 -8.57 1.56 13.42
N ARG A 125 -8.35 2.06 14.65
CA ARG A 125 -8.63 1.28 15.87
C ARG A 125 -10.04 0.68 15.87
N ARG A 126 -11.09 1.49 15.60
CA ARG A 126 -12.48 0.99 15.53
C ARG A 126 -12.70 -0.02 14.41
N VAL A 127 -11.95 0.08 13.30
CA VAL A 127 -12.00 -0.91 12.21
C VAL A 127 -11.36 -2.22 12.70
N CYS A 128 -10.18 -2.17 13.32
CA CYS A 128 -9.48 -3.33 13.85
C CYS A 128 -10.27 -4.04 14.94
N GLU A 129 -10.92 -3.30 15.85
CA GLU A 129 -11.83 -3.86 16.87
C GLU A 129 -12.96 -4.68 16.27
N ARG A 130 -13.52 -4.24 15.12
CA ARG A 130 -14.60 -4.96 14.41
C ARG A 130 -14.09 -6.16 13.61
N LEU A 131 -12.89 -6.07 13.04
CA LEU A 131 -12.31 -7.14 12.24
C LEU A 131 -11.73 -8.26 13.08
N GLY A 132 -11.23 -7.92 14.27
CA GLY A 132 -10.47 -8.83 15.11
C GLY A 132 -9.00 -8.91 14.69
N ARG A 133 -8.15 -9.10 15.69
CA ARG A 133 -6.68 -9.12 15.57
C ARG A 133 -6.18 -10.11 14.50
N GLU A 134 -6.66 -11.34 14.54
CA GLU A 134 -6.23 -12.40 13.61
C GLU A 134 -6.52 -12.04 12.14
N ILE A 135 -7.59 -11.28 11.86
CA ILE A 135 -7.88 -10.83 10.50
C ILE A 135 -6.93 -9.70 10.11
N CYS A 136 -6.71 -8.72 10.99
CA CYS A 136 -5.78 -7.62 10.75
C CYS A 136 -4.37 -8.10 10.44
N GLU A 137 -3.88 -9.12 11.17
CA GLU A 137 -2.55 -9.71 10.98
C GLU A 137 -2.35 -10.34 9.59
N ILE A 138 -3.41 -10.86 8.97
CA ILE A 138 -3.34 -11.49 7.64
C ILE A 138 -3.72 -10.55 6.49
N LEU A 139 -4.17 -9.31 6.77
CA LEU A 139 -4.63 -8.41 5.71
C LEU A 139 -3.56 -8.12 4.64
N PRO A 140 -2.28 -7.86 4.96
CA PRO A 140 -1.26 -7.62 3.94
C PRO A 140 -1.11 -8.80 2.98
N SER A 141 -1.03 -10.03 3.50
CA SER A 141 -0.85 -11.22 2.67
C SER A 141 -2.09 -11.64 1.92
N LEU A 142 -3.27 -11.52 2.54
CA LEU A 142 -4.55 -11.74 1.88
C LEU A 142 -4.77 -10.74 0.73
N HIS A 143 -4.39 -9.47 0.93
CA HIS A 143 -4.51 -8.44 -0.09
C HIS A 143 -3.52 -8.65 -1.24
N ALA A 144 -2.27 -9.05 -0.94
CA ALA A 144 -1.28 -9.40 -1.96
C ALA A 144 -1.72 -10.61 -2.80
N ILE A 145 -2.13 -11.71 -2.16
CA ILE A 145 -2.49 -12.97 -2.86
C ILE A 145 -3.79 -12.83 -3.67
N THR A 146 -4.70 -11.95 -3.25
CA THR A 146 -5.94 -11.70 -4.02
C THR A 146 -5.77 -10.64 -5.12
N GLY A 147 -4.56 -10.11 -5.25
CA GLY A 147 -4.12 -9.18 -6.29
C GLY A 147 -4.06 -7.73 -5.81
N CYS A 148 -2.93 -7.08 -6.06
CA CYS A 148 -2.65 -5.65 -5.83
C CYS A 148 -1.96 -5.06 -7.06
N ASP A 149 -1.33 -3.89 -6.96
CA ASP A 149 -0.65 -3.26 -8.10
C ASP A 149 0.51 -4.12 -8.64
N SER A 150 1.18 -4.88 -7.78
CA SER A 150 2.34 -5.72 -8.13
C SER A 150 2.01 -7.21 -8.28
N VAL A 151 0.75 -7.63 -8.03
CA VAL A 151 0.32 -9.05 -8.06
C VAL A 151 -1.02 -9.18 -8.77
N SER A 152 -1.15 -10.12 -9.71
CA SER A 152 -2.39 -10.35 -10.46
C SER A 152 -3.53 -10.85 -9.58
N ALA A 153 -4.79 -10.50 -9.87
CA ALA A 153 -5.95 -11.07 -9.17
C ALA A 153 -6.41 -12.41 -9.78
N PHE A 154 -7.03 -13.27 -8.97
CA PHE A 154 -7.75 -14.45 -9.46
C PHE A 154 -9.03 -14.03 -10.19
N SER A 155 -9.20 -14.47 -11.44
CA SER A 155 -10.35 -14.05 -12.26
C SER A 155 -11.66 -14.43 -11.59
N THR A 156 -12.64 -13.53 -11.61
CA THR A 156 -13.98 -13.70 -10.99
C THR A 156 -14.00 -13.89 -9.47
N LYS A 157 -12.84 -13.87 -8.79
CA LYS A 157 -12.77 -14.01 -7.33
C LYS A 157 -12.43 -12.66 -6.70
N GLY A 158 -13.40 -12.11 -5.97
CA GLY A 158 -13.23 -10.82 -5.28
C GLY A 158 -12.62 -10.97 -3.89
N LYS A 159 -11.98 -9.91 -3.40
CA LYS A 159 -11.35 -9.86 -2.06
C LYS A 159 -12.33 -10.15 -0.92
N LYS A 160 -13.57 -9.68 -1.03
CA LYS A 160 -14.64 -10.03 -0.08
C LYS A 160 -14.83 -11.54 0.04
N LYS A 161 -14.91 -12.26 -1.08
CA LYS A 161 -15.05 -13.72 -1.05
C LYS A 161 -13.85 -14.38 -0.38
N ALA A 162 -12.64 -13.90 -0.69
CA ALA A 162 -11.43 -14.41 -0.06
C ALA A 162 -11.43 -14.16 1.46
N LEU A 163 -11.90 -12.99 1.92
CA LEU A 163 -12.12 -12.71 3.34
C LEU A 163 -13.11 -13.70 3.96
N ASP A 164 -14.27 -13.88 3.34
CA ASP A 164 -15.33 -14.77 3.86
C ASP A 164 -14.77 -16.21 4.02
N VAL A 165 -13.97 -16.68 3.05
CA VAL A 165 -13.31 -18.00 3.09
C VAL A 165 -12.35 -18.14 4.27
N VAL A 166 -11.52 -17.12 4.54
CA VAL A 166 -10.52 -17.21 5.63
C VAL A 166 -11.17 -16.99 6.99
N GLN A 167 -12.20 -16.16 7.09
CA GLN A 167 -12.94 -15.95 8.35
C GLN A 167 -13.51 -17.27 8.90
N MET A 168 -13.95 -18.18 8.01
CA MET A 168 -14.51 -19.47 8.39
C MET A 168 -13.47 -20.57 8.63
N ASN A 169 -12.18 -20.33 8.35
CA ASN A 169 -11.16 -21.37 8.37
C ASN A 169 -9.85 -20.89 9.01
N SER A 170 -9.61 -21.30 10.27
CA SER A 170 -8.40 -20.96 11.03
C SER A 170 -7.11 -21.46 10.38
N ALA A 171 -7.10 -22.64 9.76
CA ALA A 171 -5.92 -23.17 9.08
C ALA A 171 -5.52 -22.32 7.85
N LEU A 172 -6.50 -21.79 7.12
CA LEU A 172 -6.24 -20.84 6.03
C LEU A 172 -5.73 -19.49 6.57
N ARG A 173 -6.25 -19.02 7.70
CA ARG A 173 -5.73 -17.82 8.37
C ARG A 173 -4.28 -18.00 8.79
N GLN A 174 -3.93 -19.11 9.42
CA GLN A 174 -2.55 -19.42 9.79
C GLN A 174 -1.62 -19.47 8.57
N THR A 175 -2.08 -20.10 7.47
CA THR A 175 -1.33 -20.16 6.21
C THR A 175 -1.01 -18.75 5.70
N LEU A 176 -2.02 -17.89 5.58
CA LEU A 176 -1.82 -16.52 5.11
C LEU A 176 -1.02 -15.67 6.10
N GLY A 177 -1.18 -15.88 7.40
CA GLY A 177 -0.40 -15.20 8.43
C GLY A 177 1.10 -15.47 8.31
N SER A 178 1.49 -16.67 7.88
CA SER A 178 2.89 -17.02 7.66
C SER A 178 3.52 -16.48 6.36
N LEU A 179 2.69 -16.01 5.40
CA LEU A 179 3.21 -15.43 4.17
C LEU A 179 3.86 -14.07 4.46
N GLY A 180 5.00 -13.82 3.83
CA GLY A 180 5.78 -12.61 4.03
C GLY A 180 6.63 -12.59 5.31
N GLU A 181 6.68 -13.69 6.07
CA GLU A 181 7.63 -13.82 7.20
C GLU A 181 9.04 -14.20 6.73
N ARG A 182 9.14 -14.79 5.54
CA ARG A 182 10.40 -15.19 4.91
C ARG A 182 10.30 -15.08 3.40
N VAL A 183 11.43 -14.81 2.75
CA VAL A 183 11.58 -14.90 1.29
C VAL A 183 12.83 -15.74 0.99
N PRO A 184 12.77 -16.68 0.02
CA PRO A 184 11.61 -17.06 -0.78
C PRO A 184 10.57 -17.89 -0.02
N ALA A 185 9.36 -18.02 -0.59
CA ALA A 185 8.35 -18.94 -0.07
C ALA A 185 8.79 -20.40 -0.26
N ARG A 186 8.36 -21.30 0.63
CA ARG A 186 8.69 -22.74 0.56
C ARG A 186 7.63 -23.52 -0.19
N GLN A 187 8.00 -24.74 -0.61
CA GLN A 187 7.07 -25.69 -1.22
C GLN A 187 5.87 -26.02 -0.32
N ASP A 188 6.07 -26.09 1.00
CA ASP A 188 4.97 -26.29 1.95
C ASP A 188 3.98 -25.13 1.97
N ASP A 189 4.44 -23.90 1.73
CA ASP A 189 3.59 -22.72 1.63
C ASP A 189 2.71 -22.83 0.38
N LEU A 190 3.25 -23.34 -0.73
CA LEU A 190 2.49 -23.64 -1.94
C LEU A 190 1.42 -24.71 -1.70
N ASN A 191 1.79 -25.82 -1.05
CA ASN A 191 0.85 -26.91 -0.76
C ASN A 191 -0.32 -26.43 0.12
N LYS A 192 -0.07 -25.57 1.11
CA LYS A 192 -1.12 -24.95 1.94
C LYS A 192 -1.95 -23.93 1.15
N LEU A 193 -1.31 -23.15 0.28
CA LEU A 193 -1.98 -22.18 -0.58
C LEU A 193 -2.91 -22.86 -1.61
N GLU A 194 -2.59 -24.06 -2.10
CA GLU A 194 -3.50 -24.81 -2.99
C GLU A 194 -4.88 -25.00 -2.34
N ARG A 195 -4.93 -25.28 -1.04
CA ARG A 195 -6.19 -25.42 -0.27
C ARG A 195 -6.97 -24.11 -0.20
N PHE A 196 -6.28 -22.98 0.00
CA PHE A 196 -6.91 -21.66 -0.03
C PHE A 196 -7.53 -21.38 -1.39
N VAL A 197 -6.80 -21.64 -2.49
CA VAL A 197 -7.30 -21.44 -3.84
C VAL A 197 -8.46 -22.37 -4.14
N CYS A 198 -8.41 -23.63 -3.71
CA CYS A 198 -9.53 -24.56 -3.90
C CYS A 198 -10.81 -24.06 -3.20
N ALA A 199 -10.70 -23.65 -1.94
CA ALA A 199 -11.80 -23.07 -1.18
C ALA A 199 -12.34 -21.78 -1.85
N LEU A 200 -11.47 -20.93 -2.38
CA LEU A 200 -11.86 -19.72 -3.12
C LEU A 200 -12.67 -20.04 -4.38
N TYR A 201 -12.48 -21.22 -4.96
CA TYR A 201 -13.23 -21.74 -6.10
C TYR A 201 -14.42 -22.64 -5.70
N ASN A 202 -14.86 -22.57 -4.44
CA ASN A 202 -15.98 -23.31 -3.83
C ASN A 202 -15.76 -24.82 -3.67
N ASP A 203 -14.52 -25.29 -3.62
CA ASP A 203 -14.23 -26.67 -3.24
C ASP A 203 -13.34 -26.67 -2.00
N HIS A 204 -13.96 -26.80 -0.83
CA HIS A 204 -13.29 -26.72 0.47
C HIS A 204 -12.56 -28.02 0.86
N LEU A 205 -12.78 -29.11 0.11
CA LEU A 205 -12.20 -30.42 0.40
C LEU A 205 -11.01 -30.73 -0.54
N CYS A 206 -11.01 -30.15 -1.75
CA CYS A 206 -9.93 -30.33 -2.70
C CYS A 206 -8.63 -29.67 -2.21
N GLN A 207 -7.52 -30.37 -2.40
CA GLN A 207 -6.20 -29.94 -1.97
C GLN A 207 -5.25 -29.64 -3.13
N SER A 208 -5.69 -29.88 -4.38
CA SER A 208 -4.88 -29.65 -5.58
C SER A 208 -5.60 -28.74 -6.55
N VAL A 209 -4.94 -27.64 -6.95
CA VAL A 209 -5.53 -26.70 -7.92
C VAL A 209 -5.65 -27.32 -9.31
N ASN A 210 -4.76 -28.25 -9.67
CA ASN A 210 -4.82 -28.96 -10.96
C ASN A 210 -6.01 -29.94 -10.99
N GLU A 211 -6.24 -30.68 -9.90
CA GLU A 211 -7.40 -31.56 -9.78
C GLU A 211 -8.70 -30.74 -9.84
N LEU A 212 -8.79 -29.64 -9.10
CA LEU A 212 -9.95 -28.75 -9.14
C LEU A 212 -10.14 -28.12 -10.52
N ARG A 213 -9.05 -27.71 -11.19
CA ARG A 213 -9.09 -27.18 -12.55
C ARG A 213 -9.71 -28.20 -13.51
N TYR A 214 -9.30 -29.46 -13.42
CA TYR A 214 -9.86 -30.55 -14.23
C TYR A 214 -11.34 -30.80 -13.91
N LYS A 215 -11.71 -30.91 -12.62
CA LYS A 215 -13.11 -31.07 -12.19
C LYS A 215 -14.03 -29.98 -12.75
N LEU A 216 -13.61 -28.72 -12.66
CA LEU A 216 -14.38 -27.58 -13.16
C LEU A 216 -14.47 -27.57 -14.68
N PHE A 217 -13.40 -27.94 -15.38
CA PHE A 217 -13.39 -28.07 -16.83
C PHE A 217 -14.38 -29.15 -17.31
N CYS A 218 -14.39 -30.33 -16.66
CA CYS A 218 -15.33 -31.40 -16.99
C CYS A 218 -16.78 -31.04 -16.67
N LYS A 219 -17.03 -30.26 -15.61
CA LYS A 219 -18.38 -29.91 -15.16
C LYS A 219 -19.10 -28.91 -16.07
N SER A 220 -18.37 -28.01 -16.75
CA SER A 220 -18.99 -27.01 -17.61
C SER A 220 -18.15 -26.67 -18.83
N LYS A 221 -18.68 -26.99 -20.01
CA LYS A 221 -18.09 -26.63 -21.31
C LYS A 221 -18.15 -25.11 -21.61
N SER A 222 -18.91 -24.34 -20.85
CA SER A 222 -19.04 -22.88 -21.05
C SER A 222 -18.00 -22.06 -20.27
N LEU A 223 -17.31 -22.66 -19.30
CA LEU A 223 -16.28 -21.96 -18.52
C LEU A 223 -15.08 -21.65 -19.41
N GLN A 224 -14.72 -20.37 -19.46
CA GLN A 224 -13.52 -19.94 -20.17
C GLN A 224 -12.28 -20.25 -19.34
N SER A 225 -11.14 -20.48 -20.01
CA SER A 225 -9.88 -20.87 -19.35
C SER A 225 -9.46 -19.93 -18.21
N HIS A 226 -9.74 -18.63 -18.34
CA HIS A 226 -9.42 -17.63 -17.32
C HIS A 226 -10.30 -17.72 -16.07
N GLN A 227 -11.49 -18.33 -16.15
CA GLN A 227 -12.43 -18.49 -15.02
C GLN A 227 -12.12 -19.73 -14.17
N LEU A 228 -11.24 -20.61 -14.64
CA LEU A 228 -10.75 -21.78 -13.93
C LEU A 228 -9.64 -21.38 -12.92
N PRO A 229 -9.37 -22.19 -11.89
CA PRO A 229 -8.24 -21.95 -10.99
C PRO A 229 -6.92 -22.02 -11.75
N PRO A 230 -5.87 -21.32 -11.30
CA PRO A 230 -4.55 -21.38 -11.92
C PRO A 230 -4.02 -22.81 -11.95
N THR A 231 -3.08 -23.10 -12.86
CA THR A 231 -2.27 -24.32 -12.73
C THR A 231 -1.34 -24.20 -11.52
N LYS A 232 -0.81 -25.32 -11.04
CA LYS A 232 0.15 -25.32 -9.93
C LYS A 232 1.37 -24.44 -10.20
N GLU A 233 1.93 -24.49 -11.40
CA GLU A 233 3.11 -23.72 -11.81
C GLU A 233 2.81 -22.21 -11.88
N ALA A 234 1.61 -21.85 -12.34
CA ALA A 234 1.16 -20.46 -12.33
C ALA A 234 0.93 -19.97 -10.90
N LEU A 235 0.39 -20.83 -10.02
CA LEU A 235 0.19 -20.52 -8.60
C LEU A 235 1.52 -20.35 -7.86
N GLU A 236 2.54 -21.14 -8.17
CA GLU A 236 3.88 -21.02 -7.58
C GLU A 236 4.50 -19.64 -7.87
N ASN A 237 4.49 -19.21 -9.14
CA ASN A 237 4.99 -17.89 -9.53
C ASN A 237 4.18 -16.76 -8.88
N HIS A 238 2.87 -16.95 -8.77
CA HIS A 238 1.98 -16.02 -8.10
C HIS A 238 2.27 -15.93 -6.59
N LEU A 239 2.50 -17.07 -5.93
CA LEU A 239 2.91 -17.15 -4.53
C LEU A 239 4.22 -16.41 -4.29
N MET A 240 5.25 -16.63 -5.12
CA MET A 240 6.54 -15.95 -4.95
C MET A 240 6.38 -14.42 -4.95
N ARG A 241 5.58 -13.88 -5.88
CA ARG A 241 5.29 -12.44 -5.97
C ARG A 241 4.49 -11.94 -4.78
N ALA A 242 3.41 -12.63 -4.43
CA ALA A 242 2.56 -12.23 -3.31
C ALA A 242 3.29 -12.30 -1.97
N ASN A 243 4.10 -13.34 -1.76
CA ASN A 243 4.91 -13.50 -0.57
C ASN A 243 5.97 -12.40 -0.45
N TYR A 244 6.65 -12.05 -1.54
CA TYR A 244 7.58 -10.92 -1.54
C TYR A 244 6.89 -9.59 -1.24
N GLN A 245 5.75 -9.28 -1.88
CA GLN A 245 5.00 -8.06 -1.57
C GLN A 245 4.57 -8.03 -0.10
N SER A 246 4.07 -9.16 0.42
CA SER A 246 3.69 -9.28 1.83
C SER A 246 4.87 -9.06 2.76
N PHE A 247 6.06 -9.56 2.40
CA PHE A 247 7.29 -9.35 3.14
C PHE A 247 7.65 -7.87 3.23
N ILE A 248 7.69 -7.16 2.08
CA ILE A 248 7.95 -5.71 2.05
C ILE A 248 6.95 -4.95 2.93
N TRP A 249 5.66 -5.25 2.79
CA TRP A 249 4.60 -4.61 3.56
C TRP A 249 4.68 -4.86 5.06
N LYS A 250 5.06 -6.07 5.50
CA LYS A 250 5.22 -6.42 6.92
C LYS A 250 6.50 -5.84 7.56
N HIS A 251 7.47 -5.47 6.74
CA HIS A 251 8.75 -4.87 7.16
C HIS A 251 8.79 -3.36 6.89
N ALA A 252 7.64 -2.71 6.71
CA ALA A 252 7.54 -1.28 6.36
C ALA A 252 8.11 -0.34 7.45
N LEU A 253 8.26 -0.82 8.68
CA LEU A 253 8.86 -0.09 9.80
C LEU A 253 10.39 -0.19 9.83
N GLN A 254 11.00 -1.00 8.96
CA GLN A 254 12.46 -1.14 8.89
C GLN A 254 13.04 -0.16 7.88
N THR A 255 14.10 0.54 8.25
CA THR A 255 14.80 1.48 7.36
C THR A 255 15.50 0.77 6.22
N GLU A 256 16.06 -0.42 6.47
CA GLU A 256 16.72 -1.24 5.46
C GLU A 256 16.06 -2.60 5.29
N VAL A 257 15.59 -2.88 4.07
CA VAL A 257 15.08 -4.20 3.69
C VAL A 257 16.04 -4.83 2.67
N ASN A 258 17.08 -5.51 3.18
CA ASN A 258 18.19 -6.03 2.37
C ASN A 258 17.92 -7.42 1.77
N GLN A 259 16.72 -7.66 1.25
CA GLN A 259 16.39 -8.90 0.54
C GLN A 259 16.11 -8.61 -0.92
N SER A 260 17.04 -9.05 -1.78
CA SER A 260 16.76 -9.14 -3.22
C SER A 260 15.73 -10.25 -3.45
N PRO A 261 14.79 -10.09 -4.40
CA PRO A 261 13.97 -11.19 -4.89
C PRO A 261 14.88 -12.20 -5.59
N ASP A 262 15.50 -13.07 -4.80
CA ASP A 262 16.49 -14.10 -5.08
C ASP A 262 17.18 -14.11 -6.46
N GLY A 263 18.52 -14.14 -6.44
CA GLY A 263 19.46 -14.05 -7.58
C GLY A 263 19.37 -15.12 -8.68
N ARG A 264 18.24 -15.82 -8.82
CA ARG A 264 17.91 -16.70 -9.96
C ARG A 264 16.89 -16.10 -10.93
N VAL A 265 16.25 -14.99 -10.56
CA VAL A 265 15.40 -14.20 -11.47
C VAL A 265 16.03 -12.82 -11.61
N GLY A 266 17.10 -12.75 -12.42
CA GLY A 266 18.00 -11.61 -12.48
C GLY A 266 17.32 -10.25 -12.54
N ASN A 267 17.97 -9.25 -11.93
CA ASN A 267 17.61 -7.84 -11.75
C ASN A 267 17.01 -7.11 -12.98
N ARG A 268 17.03 -7.71 -14.17
CA ARG A 268 16.37 -7.20 -15.38
C ARG A 268 14.93 -7.70 -15.58
N ARG A 269 14.50 -8.79 -14.94
CA ARG A 269 13.17 -9.38 -15.16
C ARG A 269 12.06 -8.69 -14.36
N MET A 270 12.25 -8.18 -13.14
CA MET A 270 11.19 -7.40 -12.49
C MET A 270 10.93 -6.05 -13.19
N ALA A 271 11.99 -5.40 -13.73
CA ALA A 271 11.86 -4.17 -14.51
C ALA A 271 11.16 -4.39 -15.87
N ASN A 272 11.42 -5.53 -16.54
CA ASN A 272 10.78 -5.89 -17.83
C ASN A 272 9.48 -6.70 -17.69
N TRP A 273 9.11 -7.21 -16.51
CA TRP A 273 7.84 -7.93 -16.33
C TRP A 273 6.62 -7.00 -16.30
N LYS A 274 6.83 -5.69 -16.09
CA LYS A 274 5.79 -4.67 -16.25
C LYS A 274 5.37 -4.46 -17.72
N SER A 275 6.09 -5.00 -18.72
CA SER A 275 5.87 -4.68 -20.14
C SER A 275 5.39 -5.82 -21.06
N THR A 276 5.31 -7.09 -20.62
CA THR A 276 4.95 -8.22 -21.54
C THR A 276 3.71 -9.03 -21.17
N GLY A 277 2.96 -8.68 -20.13
CA GLY A 277 1.66 -9.30 -19.86
C GLY A 277 0.53 -8.51 -20.52
N LEU A 278 -0.15 -9.09 -21.52
CA LEU A 278 -1.45 -8.63 -22.02
C LEU A 278 -2.50 -8.79 -20.90
N THR A 279 -2.40 -7.94 -19.89
CA THR A 279 -3.21 -8.03 -18.66
C THR A 279 -4.33 -7.02 -18.83
N ARG A 280 -5.56 -7.50 -19.04
CA ARG A 280 -6.74 -6.64 -18.90
C ARG A 280 -6.74 -6.11 -17.47
N HIS A 281 -6.42 -4.83 -17.30
CA HIS A 281 -6.72 -4.09 -16.08
C HIS A 281 -8.24 -4.02 -15.94
N LEU A 282 -8.84 -5.01 -15.28
CA LEU A 282 -10.17 -4.84 -14.73
C LEU A 282 -10.05 -3.78 -13.62
N PRO A 283 -10.81 -2.68 -13.68
CA PRO A 283 -10.76 -1.68 -12.63
C PRO A 283 -11.16 -2.35 -11.30
N LEU A 284 -10.20 -2.45 -10.37
CA LEU A 284 -10.42 -2.85 -8.97
C LEU A 284 -11.29 -1.77 -8.30
N LYS A 285 -12.60 -1.78 -8.59
CA LYS A 285 -13.59 -0.83 -8.06
C LYS A 285 -14.41 -1.39 -6.90
N ARG A 286 -13.99 -2.50 -6.30
CA ARG A 286 -14.59 -3.04 -5.07
C ARG A 286 -13.48 -3.30 -4.06
N SER A 287 -12.88 -2.22 -3.56
CA SER A 287 -12.09 -2.23 -2.34
C SER A 287 -12.98 -2.65 -1.17
N TRP A 288 -12.36 -3.15 -0.10
CA TRP A 288 -13.00 -3.64 1.09
C TRP A 288 -14.15 -2.73 1.56
N ASN A 289 -15.40 -3.21 1.49
CA ASN A 289 -16.57 -2.49 2.01
C ASN A 289 -16.47 -2.22 3.54
N LEU A 290 -15.46 -2.79 4.20
CA LEU A 290 -15.16 -2.65 5.63
C LEU A 290 -15.01 -1.19 6.07
N PHE A 291 -14.35 -0.35 5.26
CA PHE A 291 -14.09 1.05 5.60
C PHE A 291 -15.31 1.97 5.44
N ALA A 292 -16.37 1.52 4.74
CA ALA A 292 -17.57 2.32 4.54
C ALA A 292 -18.43 2.42 5.83
N ALA A 293 -18.37 1.43 6.71
CA ALA A 293 -19.21 1.34 7.92
C ALA A 293 -18.62 2.05 9.15
N ALA A 294 -17.38 2.51 9.10
CA ALA A 294 -16.68 3.17 10.22
C ALA A 294 -16.61 4.71 10.10
N ALA A 295 -17.11 5.28 9.00
CA ALA A 295 -17.05 6.71 8.72
C ALA A 295 -18.19 7.50 9.39
N LYS A 296 -18.06 7.83 10.68
CA LYS A 296 -18.94 8.79 11.38
C LYS A 296 -18.23 9.49 12.56
N ASP A 297 -17.06 10.08 12.34
CA ASP A 297 -16.53 11.01 13.33
C ASP A 297 -15.93 12.25 12.67
N ARG A 298 -16.39 13.41 13.10
CA ARG A 298 -15.93 14.72 12.64
C ARG A 298 -15.54 15.52 13.86
N ALA A 299 -14.46 15.08 14.51
CA ALA A 299 -13.90 15.78 15.65
C ALA A 299 -12.61 16.50 15.22
N LYS A 300 -12.46 17.75 15.68
CA LYS A 300 -11.22 18.51 15.58
C LYS A 300 -10.23 17.88 16.54
N HIS A 301 -9.11 17.39 16.03
CA HIS A 301 -8.14 16.65 16.80
C HIS A 301 -6.74 17.15 16.47
N ASP A 302 -5.94 17.39 17.51
CA ASP A 302 -4.50 17.52 17.41
C ASP A 302 -3.94 16.17 16.95
N ALA A 303 -3.59 16.06 15.68
CA ALA A 303 -3.06 14.85 15.05
C ALA A 303 -1.95 15.23 14.06
N VAL A 304 -0.92 14.39 13.97
CA VAL A 304 0.16 14.57 12.98
C VAL A 304 -0.27 14.03 11.64
N LEU A 305 -0.13 14.83 10.58
CA LEU A 305 -0.57 14.46 9.23
C LEU A 305 0.57 13.84 8.41
N VAL A 306 0.39 12.58 8.01
CA VAL A 306 1.25 11.86 7.06
C VAL A 306 0.51 11.75 5.72
N SER A 307 1.12 12.21 4.63
CA SER A 307 0.51 12.20 3.29
C SER A 307 1.57 12.01 2.21
N ALA A 308 1.26 11.18 1.21
CA ALA A 308 2.06 11.12 -0.01
C ALA A 308 1.60 12.19 -1.02
N MET A 309 2.54 12.77 -1.79
CA MET A 309 2.20 13.59 -2.96
C MET A 309 2.05 12.69 -4.20
N ALA A 310 0.81 12.49 -4.66
CA ALA A 310 0.54 11.77 -5.90
C ALA A 310 0.61 12.71 -7.11
N PHE A 311 1.55 12.44 -8.04
CA PHE A 311 1.66 13.18 -9.30
C PHE A 311 0.91 12.45 -10.42
N PRO A 312 -0.18 13.01 -10.98
CA PRO A 312 -0.92 12.34 -12.03
C PRO A 312 -0.06 12.17 -13.29
N ALA A 313 0.07 10.94 -13.78
CA ALA A 313 0.64 10.67 -15.09
C ALA A 313 -0.37 11.09 -16.17
N ARG A 314 -0.20 12.28 -16.77
CA ARG A 314 -0.87 12.57 -18.05
C ARG A 314 0.00 12.05 -19.18
N ARG A 315 -0.54 11.11 -19.96
CA ARG A 315 -0.08 10.83 -21.32
C ARG A 315 -0.46 12.03 -22.19
N HIS A 316 0.53 12.56 -22.89
CA HIS A 316 0.51 13.26 -24.19
C HIS A 316 1.61 14.31 -24.23
N ALA A 317 2.49 14.15 -25.22
CA ALA A 317 3.53 15.09 -25.61
C ALA A 317 2.90 16.41 -26.08
N HIS A 318 3.67 17.49 -25.98
CA HIS A 318 3.36 18.89 -26.32
C HIS A 318 2.49 19.67 -25.31
N ALA A 319 3.14 20.18 -24.26
CA ALA A 319 2.93 21.53 -23.67
C ALA A 319 3.80 21.68 -22.41
N LYS A 320 5.11 21.91 -22.55
CA LYS A 320 6.06 21.89 -21.42
C LYS A 320 5.94 23.07 -20.44
N ILE A 321 5.27 24.17 -20.80
CA ILE A 321 5.16 25.36 -19.93
C ILE A 321 3.81 25.40 -19.20
N THR A 322 2.70 25.14 -19.89
CA THR A 322 1.35 25.13 -19.29
C THR A 322 1.14 23.99 -18.28
N ALA A 323 1.81 22.84 -18.49
CA ALA A 323 1.73 21.70 -17.58
C ALA A 323 2.35 21.98 -16.20
N LEU A 324 3.43 22.77 -16.13
CA LEU A 324 4.07 23.18 -14.87
C LEU A 324 3.18 24.15 -14.09
N THR A 325 2.54 25.10 -14.77
CA THR A 325 1.62 26.05 -14.12
C THR A 325 0.34 25.36 -13.62
N VAL A 326 -0.19 24.38 -14.38
CA VAL A 326 -1.34 23.57 -13.96
C VAL A 326 -0.97 22.63 -12.81
N LEU A 327 0.23 22.06 -12.82
CA LEU A 327 0.74 21.22 -11.73
C LEU A 327 0.96 22.05 -10.45
N ALA A 328 1.57 23.23 -10.56
CA ALA A 328 1.74 24.17 -9.46
C ALA A 328 0.38 24.63 -8.89
N ARG A 329 -0.61 24.93 -9.75
CA ARG A 329 -1.98 25.26 -9.30
C ARG A 329 -2.70 24.08 -8.66
N LYS A 330 -2.43 22.84 -9.09
CA LYS A 330 -2.99 21.63 -8.45
C LYS A 330 -2.35 21.33 -7.11
N ILE A 331 -1.03 21.50 -6.99
CA ILE A 331 -0.31 21.39 -5.72
C ILE A 331 -0.82 22.49 -4.77
N ALA A 332 -0.95 23.74 -5.23
CA ALA A 332 -1.53 24.82 -4.45
C ALA A 332 -2.99 24.54 -4.01
N LYS A 333 -3.83 23.97 -4.88
CA LYS A 333 -5.20 23.55 -4.51
C LYS A 333 -5.24 22.37 -3.54
N MET A 334 -4.33 21.40 -3.65
CA MET A 334 -4.21 20.31 -2.67
C MET A 334 -3.74 20.84 -1.31
N MET A 335 -2.85 21.84 -1.31
CA MET A 335 -2.37 22.52 -0.10
C MET A 335 -3.49 23.33 0.58
N ILE A 336 -4.30 24.09 -0.18
CA ILE A 336 -5.48 24.81 0.38
C ILE A 336 -6.49 23.81 0.99
N ALA A 337 -6.68 22.64 0.39
CA ALA A 337 -7.56 21.60 0.93
C ALA A 337 -7.00 20.85 2.16
N MET A 338 -5.73 21.09 2.54
CA MET A 338 -5.11 20.61 3.79
C MET A 338 -5.10 21.71 4.87
N MET A 339 -5.62 22.92 4.58
CA MET A 339 -5.56 24.12 5.43
C MET A 339 -6.94 24.65 5.84
N ILE A 340 -8.01 23.86 5.75
CA ILE A 340 -9.31 24.26 6.32
C ILE A 340 -9.42 23.67 7.73
N PRO A 341 -9.60 24.50 8.78
CA PRO A 341 -9.59 24.09 10.18
C PRO A 341 -10.78 23.21 10.62
#